data_AF-A0ABD0NVD7-F1
#
_entry.id   AF-A0ABD0NVD7-F1
#
_cell.length_a   1.000
_cell.length_b   1.000
_cell.length_c   1.000
_cell.angle_alpha   90.00
_cell.angle_beta   90.00
_cell.angle_gamma   90.00
#
_symmetry.space_group_name_H-M   'P 1'
#
loop_
_entity.id
_entity.type
_entity.pdbx_description
1 polymer ?
#
loop_
_entity_poly.entity_id
_entity_poly.type
_entity_poly.pdbx_seq_one_letter_code
_entity_poly.pdbx_strand_id
1 'polypeptide(L)'
;QTFSPRPALGKNTMLAEVVETLKKTKLKAAVPAGPGDVECDICTGRKHKAVKSCLVCLESYCQTHFERHEEFHSGKRHKVTDATGRLQQIICQQHDKLLEVFCRTDQQYICLLCAMDEHKNHETVSTAAERTEKE
;
A
#
# COMPACT_ATOMS: atom_id res chain seq x y z
N GLN A 1 9.31 48.47 41.67
CA GLN A 1 8.46 48.29 40.47
C GLN A 1 7.38 47.29 40.82
N THR A 2 6.11 47.65 40.63
CA THR A 2 4.98 46.79 40.95
C THR A 2 4.55 46.10 39.67
N PHE A 3 4.73 44.78 39.59
CA PHE A 3 4.27 44.01 38.42
C PHE A 3 2.76 43.81 38.50
N SER A 4 2.07 44.05 37.39
CA SER A 4 0.64 43.80 37.25
C SER A 4 0.33 42.31 37.45
N PRO A 5 -0.79 41.95 38.09
CA PRO A 5 -1.17 40.56 38.26
C PRO A 5 -1.37 39.89 36.90
N ARG A 6 -0.95 38.62 36.80
CA ARG A 6 -1.05 37.81 35.58
C ARG A 6 -2.53 37.72 35.18
N PRO A 7 -2.92 38.12 33.95
CA PRO A 7 -4.31 38.05 33.50
C PRO A 7 -4.85 36.61 33.56
N ALA A 8 -6.14 36.48 33.81
CA ALA A 8 -6.83 35.19 33.75
C ALA A 8 -6.83 34.69 32.29
N LEU A 9 -6.36 33.46 32.07
CA LEU A 9 -6.36 32.83 30.76
C LEU A 9 -7.78 32.42 30.39
N GLY A 10 -8.28 32.94 29.26
CA GLY A 10 -9.53 32.49 28.64
C GLY A 10 -9.32 31.21 27.83
N LYS A 11 -10.30 30.30 27.86
CA LYS A 11 -10.31 29.13 26.97
C LYS A 11 -10.65 29.59 25.55
N ASN A 12 -9.88 29.12 24.56
CA ASN A 12 -10.17 29.40 23.15
C ASN A 12 -11.30 28.45 22.68
N THR A 13 -12.50 28.99 22.53
CA THR A 13 -13.71 28.25 22.14
C THR A 13 -13.68 27.80 20.69
N MET A 14 -13.11 28.60 19.78
CA MET A 14 -12.95 28.22 18.37
C MET A 14 -12.06 26.99 18.23
N LEU A 15 -10.94 26.95 18.95
CA LEU A 15 -10.03 25.80 18.94
C LEU A 15 -10.70 24.56 19.54
N ALA A 16 -11.50 24.73 20.60
CA ALA A 16 -12.28 23.64 21.18
C ALA A 16 -13.31 23.09 20.17
N GLU A 17 -13.99 23.96 19.44
CA GLU A 17 -14.97 23.57 18.42
C GLU A 17 -14.33 22.83 17.23
N VAL A 18 -13.15 23.27 16.78
CA VAL A 18 -12.35 22.59 15.74
C VAL A 18 -11.92 21.18 16.21
N VAL A 19 -11.53 21.04 17.48
CA VAL A 19 -11.16 19.72 18.04
C VAL A 19 -12.40 18.81 18.16
N GLU A 20 -13.54 19.34 18.56
CA GLU A 20 -14.79 18.57 18.66
C GLU A 20 -15.32 18.15 17.28
N THR A 21 -15.18 18.99 16.26
CA THR A 21 -15.52 18.62 14.88
C THR A 21 -14.57 17.54 14.36
N LEU A 22 -13.27 17.63 14.64
CA LEU A 22 -12.29 16.61 14.28
C LEU A 22 -12.58 15.25 14.97
N LYS A 23 -12.99 15.26 16.24
CA LYS A 23 -13.40 14.04 16.97
C LYS A 23 -14.67 13.41 16.40
N LYS A 24 -15.61 14.24 15.88
CA LYS A 24 -16.87 13.78 15.27
C LYS A 24 -16.66 13.22 13.86
N THR A 25 -15.63 13.66 13.15
CA THR A 25 -15.17 12.97 11.95
C THR A 25 -14.74 11.56 12.37
N LYS A 26 -15.56 10.56 12.05
CA LYS A 26 -15.27 9.15 12.36
C LYS A 26 -13.91 8.80 11.74
N LEU A 27 -12.85 8.85 12.54
CA LEU A 27 -11.62 8.13 12.26
C LEU A 27 -12.02 6.67 12.21
N LYS A 28 -12.15 6.10 11.01
CA LYS A 28 -12.26 4.65 10.85
C LYS A 28 -11.13 4.05 11.67
N ALA A 29 -11.48 3.19 12.63
CA ALA A 29 -10.56 2.73 13.67
C ALA A 29 -9.30 2.18 12.99
N ALA A 30 -8.22 2.96 13.06
CA ALA A 30 -6.98 2.63 12.40
C ALA A 30 -6.30 1.55 13.23
N VAL A 31 -6.47 0.28 12.84
CA VAL A 31 -5.89 -0.86 13.54
C VAL A 31 -4.37 -0.83 13.31
N PRO A 32 -3.54 -0.68 14.36
CA PRO A 32 -2.10 -0.79 14.21
C PRO A 32 -1.72 -2.17 13.66
N ALA A 33 -0.67 -2.25 12.84
CA ALA A 33 -0.19 -3.55 12.37
C ALA A 33 0.41 -4.35 13.54
N GLY A 34 -0.01 -5.60 13.69
CA GLY A 34 0.58 -6.57 14.61
C GLY A 34 1.62 -7.48 13.94
N PRO A 35 2.24 -8.39 14.70
CA PRO A 35 3.17 -9.38 14.14
C PRO A 35 2.48 -10.23 13.06
N GLY A 36 3.07 -10.27 11.86
CA GLY A 36 2.53 -11.01 10.72
C GLY A 36 1.47 -10.28 9.90
N ASP A 37 1.02 -9.10 10.32
CA ASP A 37 0.21 -8.24 9.47
C ASP A 37 1.06 -7.58 8.38
N VAL A 38 0.43 -7.34 7.23
CA VAL A 38 1.01 -6.52 6.18
C VAL A 38 0.87 -5.05 6.58
N GLU A 39 1.96 -4.31 6.56
CA GLU A 39 1.96 -2.89 6.88
C GLU A 39 1.49 -2.04 5.70
N CYS A 40 0.85 -0.91 5.98
CA CYS A 40 0.53 0.08 4.95
C CYS A 40 1.76 0.91 4.58
N ASP A 41 2.08 0.97 3.29
CA ASP A 41 3.26 1.66 2.78
C ASP A 41 3.15 3.19 2.95
N ILE A 42 1.94 3.73 2.83
CA ILE A 42 1.67 5.18 2.85
C ILE A 42 1.66 5.79 4.26
N CYS A 43 1.38 4.99 5.30
CA CYS A 43 1.32 5.51 6.67
C CYS A 43 2.66 6.13 7.09
N THR A 44 2.62 7.38 7.57
CA THR A 44 3.74 8.05 8.22
C THR A 44 3.69 7.79 9.72
N GLY A 45 4.83 7.39 10.30
CA GLY A 45 4.91 7.02 11.72
C GLY A 45 4.41 5.60 11.99
N ARG A 46 3.39 5.45 12.86
CA ARG A 46 2.85 4.13 13.22
C ARG A 46 2.18 3.49 12.00
N LYS A 47 2.67 2.34 11.60
CA LYS A 47 2.13 1.56 10.49
C LYS A 47 0.81 0.88 10.90
N HIS A 48 -0.17 0.98 10.02
CA HIS A 48 -1.48 0.34 10.17
C HIS A 48 -1.57 -0.91 9.31
N LYS A 49 -2.42 -1.85 9.71
CA LYS A 49 -2.69 -3.05 8.93
C LYS A 49 -3.23 -2.69 7.54
N ALA A 50 -2.54 -3.17 6.51
CA ALA A 50 -3.01 -3.10 5.14
C ALA A 50 -4.17 -4.07 4.93
N VAL A 51 -5.14 -3.64 4.13
CA VAL A 51 -6.34 -4.41 3.75
C VAL A 51 -6.32 -4.79 2.28
N LYS A 52 -5.72 -3.95 1.44
CA LYS A 52 -5.60 -4.16 -0.01
C LYS A 52 -4.20 -3.82 -0.48
N SER A 53 -3.75 -4.51 -1.52
CA SER A 53 -2.55 -4.15 -2.27
C SER A 53 -2.90 -3.88 -3.73
N CYS A 54 -2.32 -2.84 -4.30
CA CYS A 54 -2.51 -2.46 -5.70
C CYS A 54 -1.41 -3.06 -6.55
N LEU A 55 -1.79 -3.84 -7.56
CA LEU A 55 -0.84 -4.49 -8.48
C LEU A 55 -0.26 -3.52 -9.53
N VAL A 56 -0.79 -2.30 -9.59
CA VAL A 56 -0.30 -1.24 -10.48
C VAL A 56 0.66 -0.31 -9.74
N CYS A 57 0.28 0.14 -8.54
CA CYS A 57 1.14 0.98 -7.70
C CYS A 57 2.24 0.19 -6.99
N LEU A 58 2.07 -1.14 -6.87
CA LEU A 58 2.97 -2.03 -6.14
C LEU A 58 3.08 -1.68 -4.65
N GLU A 59 1.98 -1.19 -4.07
CA GLU A 59 1.88 -0.73 -2.68
C GLU A 59 0.68 -1.37 -1.98
N SER A 60 0.76 -1.43 -0.66
CA SER A 60 -0.26 -1.93 0.27
C SER A 60 -0.85 -0.79 1.10
N TYR A 61 -2.17 -0.78 1.21
CA TYR A 61 -2.94 0.31 1.79
C TYR A 61 -3.79 -0.19 2.97
N CYS A 62 -3.76 0.55 4.09
CA CYS A 62 -4.79 0.43 5.12
C CYS A 62 -6.12 0.97 4.60
N GLN A 63 -7.23 0.70 5.29
CA GLN A 63 -8.57 1.07 4.82
C GLN A 63 -8.69 2.55 4.41
N THR A 64 -8.15 3.46 5.23
CA THR A 64 -8.21 4.91 4.97
C THR A 64 -7.40 5.31 3.73
N HIS A 65 -6.20 4.77 3.56
CA HIS A 65 -5.38 5.07 2.38
C HIS A 65 -5.92 4.41 1.12
N PHE A 66 -6.56 3.25 1.25
CA PHE A 66 -7.18 2.55 0.12
C PHE A 66 -8.41 3.31 -0.40
N GLU A 67 -9.26 3.81 0.49
CA GLU A 67 -10.43 4.61 0.09
C GLU A 67 -9.99 5.88 -0.67
N ARG A 68 -8.97 6.56 -0.15
CA ARG A 68 -8.39 7.72 -0.83
C ARG A 68 -7.77 7.34 -2.19
N HIS A 69 -7.11 6.19 -2.27
CA HIS A 69 -6.58 5.65 -3.52
C HIS A 69 -7.70 5.40 -4.53
N GLU A 70 -8.82 4.80 -4.14
CA GLU A 70 -9.96 4.57 -5.02
C GLU A 70 -10.62 5.88 -5.48
N GLU A 71 -10.73 6.88 -4.61
CA GLU A 71 -11.25 8.21 -4.96
C GLU A 71 -10.42 8.88 -6.07
N PHE A 72 -9.09 8.88 -5.92
CA PHE A 72 -8.17 9.43 -6.92
C PHE A 72 -8.19 8.66 -8.24
N HIS A 73 -8.42 7.34 -8.20
CA HIS A 73 -8.43 6.47 -9.38
C HIS A 73 -9.84 6.08 -9.83
N SER A 74 -10.88 6.83 -9.43
CA SER A 74 -12.28 6.52 -9.70
C SER A 74 -12.61 6.35 -11.19
N GLY A 75 -11.92 7.07 -12.08
CA GLY A 75 -12.07 6.93 -13.53
C GLY A 75 -11.27 5.80 -14.19
N LYS A 76 -10.22 5.29 -13.53
CA LYS A 76 -9.35 4.21 -14.02
C LYS A 76 -8.91 3.34 -12.83
N ARG A 77 -9.83 2.52 -12.32
CA ARG A 77 -9.57 1.69 -11.16
C ARG A 77 -8.39 0.76 -11.42
N HIS A 78 -7.42 0.79 -10.51
CA HIS A 78 -6.31 -0.15 -10.57
C HIS A 78 -6.75 -1.55 -10.13
N LYS A 79 -6.07 -2.57 -10.65
CA LYS A 79 -6.25 -3.95 -10.18
C LYS A 79 -5.72 -4.08 -8.76
N VAL A 80 -6.56 -4.54 -7.83
CA VAL A 80 -6.22 -4.71 -6.42
C VAL A 80 -6.48 -6.14 -5.96
N THR A 81 -5.75 -6.56 -4.94
CA THR A 81 -5.89 -7.85 -4.27
C THR A 81 -5.91 -7.64 -2.75
N ASP A 82 -6.24 -8.68 -1.99
CA ASP A 82 -6.13 -8.61 -0.53
C ASP A 82 -4.67 -8.39 -0.12
N ALA A 83 -4.46 -7.59 0.92
CA ALA A 83 -3.12 -7.31 1.40
C ALA A 83 -2.38 -8.62 1.73
N THR A 84 -1.27 -8.84 1.04
CA THR A 84 -0.44 -10.04 1.21
C THR A 84 0.99 -9.62 1.49
N GLY A 85 1.62 -10.25 2.48
CA GLY A 85 3.04 -10.00 2.78
C GLY A 85 3.97 -10.46 1.65
N ARG A 86 3.40 -11.14 0.64
CA ARG A 86 4.10 -11.64 -0.54
C ARG A 86 4.07 -10.68 -1.71
N LEU A 87 3.58 -9.44 -1.56
CA LEU A 87 3.58 -8.47 -2.66
C LEU A 87 5.01 -8.23 -3.20
N GLN A 88 5.99 -8.11 -2.30
CA GLN A 88 7.40 -7.97 -2.68
C GLN A 88 7.97 -9.22 -3.38
N GLN A 89 7.39 -10.40 -3.14
CA GLN A 89 7.80 -11.65 -3.78
C GLN A 89 7.30 -11.79 -5.22
N ILE A 90 6.33 -10.96 -5.63
CA ILE A 90 5.80 -10.94 -7.01
C ILE A 90 6.31 -9.75 -7.82
N ILE A 91 7.28 -9.00 -7.28
CA ILE A 91 7.90 -7.83 -7.91
C ILE A 91 9.36 -8.15 -8.21
N CYS A 92 9.76 -7.92 -9.46
CA CYS A 92 11.15 -7.97 -9.88
C CYS A 92 11.93 -6.84 -9.21
N GLN A 93 12.94 -7.21 -8.42
CA GLN A 93 13.78 -6.28 -7.67
C GLN A 93 14.71 -5.43 -8.55
N GLN A 94 14.95 -5.85 -9.80
CA GLN A 94 15.80 -5.12 -10.75
C GLN A 94 15.01 -4.07 -11.54
N HIS A 95 13.71 -4.30 -11.76
CA HIS A 95 12.91 -3.55 -12.71
C HIS A 95 11.66 -2.92 -12.11
N ASP A 96 11.34 -3.21 -10.85
CA ASP A 96 10.11 -2.81 -10.15
C ASP A 96 8.84 -3.11 -10.97
N LYS A 97 8.81 -4.30 -11.59
CA LYS A 97 7.68 -4.80 -12.39
C LYS A 97 7.20 -6.14 -11.88
N LEU A 98 5.93 -6.45 -12.11
CA LEU A 98 5.38 -7.75 -11.75
C LEU A 98 6.12 -8.89 -12.45
N LEU A 99 6.30 -9.98 -11.72
CA LEU A 99 6.82 -11.24 -12.23
C LEU A 99 5.72 -11.99 -12.97
N GLU A 100 5.46 -11.58 -14.21
CA GLU A 100 4.36 -12.12 -15.04
C GLU A 100 4.80 -13.26 -15.98
N VAL A 101 6.10 -13.57 -16.03
CA VAL A 101 6.68 -14.59 -16.91
C VAL A 101 7.35 -15.67 -16.07
N PHE A 102 7.21 -16.93 -16.47
CA PHE A 102 7.96 -18.06 -15.91
C PHE A 102 9.02 -18.50 -16.91
N CYS A 103 10.29 -18.46 -16.49
CA CYS A 103 11.40 -19.02 -17.25
C CYS A 103 11.53 -20.51 -16.91
N ARG A 104 11.25 -21.39 -17.88
CA ARG A 104 11.37 -22.85 -17.72
C ARG A 104 12.82 -23.29 -17.66
N THR A 105 13.70 -22.62 -18.39
CA THR A 105 15.15 -22.89 -18.40
C THR A 105 15.75 -22.74 -17.00
N ASP A 106 15.42 -21.66 -16.30
CA ASP A 106 15.97 -21.35 -14.97
C ASP A 106 15.01 -21.67 -13.81
N GLN A 107 13.81 -22.17 -14.13
CA GLN A 107 12.74 -22.49 -13.18
C GLN A 107 12.39 -21.36 -12.20
N GLN A 108 12.28 -20.14 -12.71
CA GLN A 108 12.02 -18.94 -11.88
C GLN A 108 10.99 -17.99 -12.52
N TYR A 109 10.33 -17.20 -11.67
CA TYR A 109 9.44 -16.13 -12.10
C TYR A 109 10.24 -14.86 -12.37
N ILE A 110 10.06 -14.26 -13.55
CA ILE A 110 10.76 -13.07 -14.04
C ILE A 110 9.75 -12.02 -14.53
N CYS A 111 10.16 -10.75 -14.62
CA CYS A 111 9.34 -9.73 -15.28
C CYS A 111 9.56 -9.73 -16.80
N LEU A 112 8.71 -8.98 -17.52
CA LEU A 112 8.80 -8.91 -18.98
C LEU A 112 10.13 -8.31 -19.48
N LEU A 113 10.74 -7.39 -18.72
CA LEU A 113 12.05 -6.83 -19.09
C LEU A 113 13.17 -7.88 -18.96
N CYS A 114 13.22 -8.61 -17.84
CA CYS A 114 14.13 -9.76 -17.69
C CYS A 114 13.97 -10.77 -18.84
N ALA A 115 12.72 -11.05 -19.26
CA ALA A 115 12.44 -11.95 -20.37
C ALA A 115 13.00 -11.45 -21.71
N MET A 116 13.06 -10.13 -21.92
CA MET A 116 13.55 -9.52 -23.15
C MET A 116 15.07 -9.30 -23.17
N ASP A 117 15.68 -9.16 -22.00
CA ASP A 117 17.11 -8.90 -21.84
C ASP A 117 17.87 -10.19 -21.48
N GLU A 118 17.98 -10.49 -20.18
CA GLU A 118 18.81 -11.58 -19.65
C GLU A 118 18.33 -12.97 -20.06
N HIS A 119 17.00 -13.16 -20.19
CA HIS A 119 16.39 -14.45 -20.52
C HIS A 119 15.88 -14.54 -21.96
N LYS A 120 16.37 -13.68 -22.87
CA LYS A 120 15.89 -13.58 -24.26
C LYS A 120 15.89 -14.89 -25.04
N ASN A 121 16.85 -15.77 -24.76
CA ASN A 121 17.02 -17.05 -25.44
C ASN A 121 16.50 -18.24 -24.61
N HIS A 122 15.89 -17.98 -23.45
CA HIS A 122 15.38 -19.03 -22.59
C HIS A 122 13.96 -19.40 -22.99
N GLU A 123 13.55 -20.62 -22.66
CA GLU A 123 12.16 -21.02 -22.81
C GLU A 123 11.34 -20.30 -21.73
N THR A 124 10.52 -19.33 -22.15
CA THR A 124 9.67 -18.56 -21.24
C THR A 124 8.21 -18.72 -21.61
N VAL A 125 7.35 -18.80 -20.60
CA VAL A 125 5.89 -18.83 -20.74
C VAL A 125 5.25 -17.80 -19.83
N SER A 126 4.02 -17.40 -20.11
CA SER A 126 3.30 -16.52 -19.18
C SER A 126 2.95 -17.29 -17.90
N THR A 127 2.99 -16.60 -16.75
CA THR A 127 2.59 -17.19 -15.46
C THR A 127 1.15 -17.72 -15.46
N ALA A 128 0.27 -17.12 -16.27
CA ALA A 128 -1.09 -17.60 -16.46
C ALA A 128 -1.13 -18.95 -17.19
N ALA A 129 -0.35 -19.10 -18.27
CA ALA A 129 -0.28 -20.34 -19.05
C ALA A 129 0.38 -21.48 -18.26
N GLU A 130 1.47 -21.18 -17.53
CA GLU A 130 2.18 -22.18 -16.71
C GLU A 130 1.27 -22.78 -15.62
N ARG A 131 0.35 -21.99 -15.05
CA ARG A 131 -0.62 -22.49 -14.05
C ARG A 131 -1.61 -23.47 -14.66
N THR A 132 -2.07 -23.22 -15.88
CA THR A 132 -3.01 -24.11 -16.57
C THR A 132 -2.39 -25.41 -17.09
N GLU A 133 -1.06 -25.47 -17.25
CA GLU A 133 -0.36 -26.70 -17.67
C GLU A 133 0.02 -27.61 -16.48
N LYS A 134 -0.02 -27.09 -15.25
CA LYS A 134 0.31 -27.82 -14.02
C LYS A 134 -0.93 -28.27 -13.21
N GLU A 135 -2.13 -27.97 -13.70
CA GLU A 135 -3.41 -28.52 -13.21
C GLU A 135 -3.78 -29.80 -14.00
#